data_AF-A0A9W9CTS0-F1
#
_entry.id   AF-A0A9W9CTS0-F1
#
_cell.length_a   1.000
_cell.length_b   1.000
_cell.length_c   1.000
_cell.angle_alpha   90.00
_cell.angle_beta   90.00
_cell.angle_gamma   90.00
#
_symmetry.space_group_name_H-M   'P 1'
#
loop_
_entity.id
_entity.type
_entity.pdbx_description
1 polymer ?
#
loop_
_entity_poly.entity_id
_entity_poly.type
_entity_poly.pdbx_seq_one_letter_code
_entity_poly.pdbx_strand_id
1 'polypeptide(L)'
;MMSLSPVMKDHVARLSEEMLDLEHDKRKLTKGLRLAHDDCCQHKIYYAYLLKKQELFVKHIRAQREELYNAVMSGDATRIAKIEVKMIASNKKAYEIQLQIPTRLKHFTEAIKREQEYEEAICSIRHRMILKSEEIHKYRPCEIFLCDHCRGKTEKRLCKQTRRRYKEEVEGMYEEAKQSQSMMSRVFSKMRQMSF
;
A
#
# COMPACT_ATOMS: atom_id res chain seq x y z
N MET A 1 -46.81 0.76 -9.70
CA MET A 1 -45.61 1.61 -9.51
C MET A 1 -46.03 2.84 -8.72
N MET A 2 -45.49 3.04 -7.51
CA MET A 2 -45.77 4.26 -6.75
C MET A 2 -45.02 5.43 -7.39
N SER A 3 -45.75 6.38 -7.95
CA SER A 3 -45.19 7.61 -8.52
C SER A 3 -44.60 8.48 -7.41
N LEU A 4 -43.32 8.85 -7.52
CA LEU A 4 -42.66 9.76 -6.58
C LEU A 4 -43.40 11.09 -6.49
N SER A 5 -43.52 11.63 -5.27
CA SER A 5 -44.06 12.97 -5.06
C SER A 5 -43.13 14.02 -5.70
N PRO A 6 -43.64 15.20 -6.10
CA PRO A 6 -42.81 16.26 -6.69
C PRO A 6 -41.59 16.63 -5.81
N VAL A 7 -41.79 16.74 -4.50
CA VAL A 7 -40.73 17.01 -3.52
C VAL A 7 -39.64 15.94 -3.52
N MET A 8 -40.01 14.66 -3.68
CA MET A 8 -39.04 13.56 -3.76
C MET A 8 -38.28 13.57 -5.10
N LYS A 9 -38.92 13.99 -6.20
CA LYS A 9 -38.25 14.14 -7.50
C LYS A 9 -37.20 15.25 -7.47
N ASP A 10 -37.53 16.39 -6.87
CA ASP A 10 -36.59 17.51 -6.73
C ASP A 10 -35.40 17.13 -5.84
N HIS A 11 -35.65 16.37 -4.76
CA HIS A 11 -34.59 15.87 -3.89
C HIS A 11 -33.63 14.92 -4.62
N VAL A 12 -34.16 13.98 -5.40
CA VAL A 12 -33.35 13.06 -6.21
C VAL A 12 -32.55 13.80 -7.29
N ALA A 13 -33.12 14.86 -7.89
CA ALA A 13 -32.41 15.69 -8.86
C ALA A 13 -31.19 16.38 -8.22
N ARG A 14 -31.36 17.00 -7.04
CA ARG A 14 -30.26 17.61 -6.29
C ARG A 14 -29.17 16.61 -5.92
N LEU A 15 -29.54 15.44 -5.39
CA LEU A 15 -28.57 14.39 -5.06
C LEU A 15 -27.80 13.90 -6.31
N SER A 16 -28.46 13.89 -7.47
CA SER A 16 -27.82 13.50 -8.74
C SER A 16 -26.82 14.55 -9.23
N GLU A 17 -27.15 15.84 -9.05
CA GLU A 17 -26.24 16.96 -9.34
C GLU A 17 -25.01 16.92 -8.42
N GLU A 18 -25.21 16.77 -7.11
CA GLU A 18 -24.11 16.63 -6.14
C GLU A 18 -23.21 15.41 -6.44
N MET A 19 -23.76 14.33 -6.99
CA MET A 19 -22.98 13.17 -7.44
C MET A 19 -22.10 13.48 -8.65
N LEU A 20 -22.58 14.32 -9.58
CA LEU A 20 -21.77 14.79 -10.71
C LEU A 20 -20.61 15.67 -10.24
N ASP A 21 -20.85 16.54 -9.28
CA ASP A 21 -19.83 17.39 -8.66
C ASP A 21 -18.77 16.55 -7.95
N LEU A 22 -19.18 15.55 -7.15
CA LEU A 22 -18.23 14.64 -6.50
C LEU A 22 -17.40 13.83 -7.51
N GLU A 23 -17.98 13.41 -8.63
CA GLU A 23 -17.23 12.69 -9.68
C GLU A 23 -16.30 13.65 -10.45
N HIS A 24 -16.64 14.92 -10.57
CA HIS A 24 -15.73 15.96 -11.07
C HIS A 24 -14.53 16.16 -10.13
N ASP A 25 -14.80 16.37 -8.84
CA ASP A 25 -13.76 16.55 -7.82
C ASP A 25 -12.85 15.33 -7.71
N LYS A 26 -13.42 14.11 -7.71
CA LYS A 26 -12.66 12.86 -7.74
C LYS A 26 -11.74 12.78 -8.94
N ARG A 27 -12.19 13.18 -10.14
CA ARG A 27 -11.34 13.22 -11.33
C ARG A 27 -10.20 14.22 -11.20
N LYS A 28 -10.47 15.40 -10.63
CA LYS A 28 -9.45 16.42 -10.35
C LYS A 28 -8.39 15.90 -9.37
N LEU A 29 -8.82 15.33 -8.24
CA LEU A 29 -7.91 14.74 -7.26
C LEU A 29 -7.12 13.55 -7.82
N THR A 30 -7.74 12.71 -8.65
CA THR A 30 -7.05 11.58 -9.29
C THR A 30 -5.91 12.06 -10.21
N LYS A 31 -6.11 13.18 -10.92
CA LYS A 31 -5.02 13.82 -11.69
C LYS A 31 -3.93 14.34 -10.76
N GLY A 32 -4.31 15.00 -9.66
CA GLY A 32 -3.37 15.46 -8.63
C GLY A 32 -2.55 14.32 -8.02
N LEU A 33 -3.18 13.19 -7.70
CA LEU A 33 -2.53 11.99 -7.18
C LEU A 33 -1.46 11.46 -8.14
N ARG A 34 -1.75 11.39 -9.45
CA ARG A 34 -0.76 10.94 -10.44
C ARG A 34 0.48 11.84 -10.46
N LEU A 35 0.27 13.15 -10.44
CA LEU A 35 1.39 14.11 -10.41
C LEU A 35 2.19 14.01 -9.11
N ALA A 36 1.51 13.84 -7.96
CA ALA A 36 2.17 13.65 -6.67
C ALA A 36 2.95 12.33 -6.63
N HIS A 37 2.42 11.26 -7.21
CA HIS A 37 3.09 9.98 -7.34
C HIS A 37 4.35 10.06 -8.23
N ASP A 38 4.26 10.75 -9.36
CA ASP A 38 5.40 10.98 -10.24
C ASP A 38 6.50 11.79 -9.53
N ASP A 39 6.13 12.85 -8.80
CA ASP A 39 7.05 13.66 -7.97
C ASP A 39 7.72 12.81 -6.88
N CYS A 40 6.94 11.97 -6.18
CA CYS A 40 7.41 11.02 -5.18
C CYS A 40 8.43 10.03 -5.77
N CYS A 41 8.14 9.47 -6.95
CA CYS A 41 9.05 8.57 -7.67
C CYS A 41 10.37 9.26 -8.03
N GLN A 42 10.31 10.48 -8.56
CA GLN A 42 11.52 11.24 -8.91
C GLN A 42 12.39 11.51 -7.67
N HIS A 43 11.77 11.94 -6.57
CA HIS A 43 12.48 12.17 -5.32
C HIS A 43 13.09 10.89 -4.75
N LYS A 44 12.37 9.76 -4.79
CA LYS A 44 12.87 8.45 -4.37
C LYS A 44 14.11 8.02 -5.16
N ILE A 45 14.04 8.11 -6.49
CA ILE A 45 15.16 7.73 -7.38
C ILE A 45 16.39 8.60 -7.07
N TYR A 46 16.20 9.91 -6.93
CA TYR A 46 17.31 10.82 -6.68
C TYR A 46 17.90 10.64 -5.28
N TYR A 47 17.08 10.38 -4.26
CA TYR A 47 17.55 10.07 -2.92
C TYR A 47 18.36 8.77 -2.88
N ALA A 48 17.86 7.71 -3.52
CA ALA A 48 18.59 6.43 -3.64
C ALA A 48 19.92 6.59 -4.37
N TYR A 49 19.96 7.43 -5.41
CA TYR A 49 21.19 7.79 -6.12
C TYR A 49 22.23 8.45 -5.20
N LEU A 50 21.82 9.41 -4.36
CA LEU A 50 22.72 10.07 -3.42
C LEU A 50 23.27 9.09 -2.37
N LEU A 51 22.44 8.20 -1.84
CA LEU A 51 22.88 7.17 -0.90
C LEU A 51 23.92 6.23 -1.53
N LYS A 52 23.66 5.76 -2.75
CA LYS A 52 24.61 4.91 -3.47
C LYS A 52 25.93 5.63 -3.75
N LYS A 53 25.88 6.90 -4.12
CA LYS A 53 27.09 7.72 -4.28
C LYS A 53 27.86 7.86 -2.97
N GLN A 54 27.17 8.13 -1.86
CA GLN A 54 27.79 8.22 -0.55
C GLN A 54 28.52 6.93 -0.18
N GLU A 55 27.88 5.77 -0.39
CA GLU A 55 28.47 4.46 -0.14
C GLU A 55 29.75 4.23 -0.98
N LEU A 56 29.71 4.59 -2.27
CA LEU A 56 30.88 4.51 -3.15
C LEU A 56 32.03 5.40 -2.67
N PHE A 57 31.75 6.64 -2.25
CA PHE A 57 32.78 7.52 -1.72
C PHE A 57 33.37 6.98 -0.41
N VAL A 58 32.56 6.43 0.48
CA VAL A 58 33.04 5.80 1.72
C VAL A 58 33.99 4.64 1.41
N LYS A 59 33.64 3.78 0.44
CA LYS A 59 34.51 2.68 -0.01
C LYS A 59 35.82 3.20 -0.60
N HIS A 60 35.76 4.21 -1.48
CA HIS A 60 36.95 4.81 -2.07
C HIS A 60 37.86 5.47 -1.03
N ILE A 61 37.31 6.21 -0.08
CA ILE A 61 38.08 6.85 0.99
C ILE A 61 38.75 5.80 1.88
N ARG A 62 38.08 4.67 2.17
CA ARG A 62 38.68 3.56 2.92
C ARG A 62 39.88 2.97 2.15
N ALA A 63 39.71 2.67 0.86
CA ALA A 63 40.80 2.15 0.03
C ALA A 63 41.99 3.12 -0.04
N GLN A 64 41.73 4.42 -0.19
CA GLN A 64 42.78 5.44 -0.19
C GLN A 64 43.52 5.53 1.17
N ARG A 65 42.83 5.32 2.30
CA ARG A 65 43.47 5.25 3.62
C ARG A 65 44.40 4.05 3.75
N GLU A 66 44.00 2.90 3.22
CA GLU A 66 44.84 1.70 3.18
C GLU A 66 46.06 1.91 2.27
N GLU A 67 45.87 2.51 1.10
CA GLU A 67 46.97 2.90 0.21
C GLU A 67 47.93 3.89 0.89
N LEU A 68 47.41 4.88 1.61
CA LEU A 68 48.19 5.86 2.35
C LEU A 68 49.03 5.16 3.43
N TYR A 69 48.42 4.27 4.22
CA TYR A 69 49.11 3.50 5.24
C TYR A 69 50.28 2.70 4.64
N ASN A 70 50.05 2.00 3.53
CA ASN A 70 51.10 1.24 2.84
C ASN A 70 52.22 2.15 2.32
N ALA A 71 51.90 3.33 1.79
CA ALA A 71 52.88 4.30 1.30
C ALA A 71 53.72 4.91 2.44
N VAL A 72 53.10 5.14 3.60
CA VAL A 72 53.78 5.58 4.83
C VAL A 72 54.75 4.49 5.31
N MET A 73 54.30 3.23 5.36
CA MET A 73 55.15 2.12 5.77
C MET A 73 56.34 1.89 4.82
N SER A 74 56.19 2.18 3.53
CA SER A 74 57.28 2.08 2.56
C SER A 74 58.17 3.33 2.49
N GLY A 75 57.87 4.40 3.23
CA GLY A 75 58.62 5.66 3.20
C GLY A 75 58.56 6.42 1.88
N ASP A 76 57.54 6.16 1.03
CA ASP A 76 57.44 6.78 -0.30
C ASP A 76 56.69 8.12 -0.23
N ALA A 77 57.46 9.19 0.06
CA ALA A 77 56.94 10.55 0.18
C ALA A 77 56.17 11.04 -1.06
N THR A 78 56.59 10.63 -2.26
CA THR A 78 55.92 11.05 -3.50
C THR A 78 54.55 10.40 -3.63
N ARG A 79 54.45 9.11 -3.27
CA ARG A 79 53.18 8.38 -3.27
C ARG A 79 52.24 8.88 -2.17
N ILE A 80 52.75 9.20 -0.98
CA ILE A 80 51.98 9.82 0.11
C ILE A 80 51.30 11.10 -0.37
N ALA A 81 52.07 12.06 -0.89
CA ALA A 81 51.52 13.35 -1.36
C ALA A 81 50.45 13.18 -2.44
N LYS A 82 50.65 12.24 -3.39
CA LYS A 82 49.66 11.93 -4.43
C LYS A 82 48.36 11.37 -3.85
N ILE A 83 48.44 10.52 -2.83
CA ILE A 83 47.26 9.93 -2.18
C ILE A 83 46.53 10.99 -1.35
N GLU A 84 47.23 11.84 -0.63
CA GLU A 84 46.64 12.93 0.16
C GLU A 84 45.79 13.87 -0.72
N VAL A 85 46.32 14.29 -1.88
CA VAL A 85 45.57 15.13 -2.84
C VAL A 85 44.29 14.41 -3.32
N LYS A 86 44.37 13.12 -3.63
CA LYS A 86 43.20 12.31 -4.02
C LYS A 86 42.18 12.18 -2.89
N MET A 87 42.64 12.00 -1.66
CA MET A 87 41.79 11.91 -0.47
C MET A 87 41.08 13.23 -0.20
N ILE A 88 41.76 14.38 -0.30
CA ILE A 88 41.15 15.70 -0.14
C ILE A 88 40.02 15.89 -1.17
N ALA A 89 40.28 15.57 -2.44
CA ALA A 89 39.28 15.67 -3.49
C ALA A 89 38.08 14.73 -3.26
N SER A 90 38.34 13.51 -2.78
CA SER A 90 37.30 12.51 -2.49
C SER A 90 36.45 12.91 -1.29
N ASN A 91 37.08 13.40 -0.21
CA ASN A 91 36.39 13.91 0.98
C ASN A 91 35.54 15.14 0.66
N LYS A 92 36.02 16.06 -0.17
CA LYS A 92 35.24 17.22 -0.60
C LYS A 92 33.95 16.81 -1.31
N LYS A 93 34.04 15.89 -2.28
CA LYS A 93 32.86 15.37 -3.00
C LYS A 93 31.92 14.59 -2.08
N ALA A 94 32.45 13.80 -1.14
CA ALA A 94 31.65 13.09 -0.15
C ALA A 94 30.87 14.06 0.74
N TYR A 95 31.51 15.14 1.19
CA TYR A 95 30.89 16.19 1.98
C TYR A 95 29.78 16.92 1.21
N GLU A 96 30.02 17.29 -0.05
CA GLU A 96 29.00 17.91 -0.92
C GLU A 96 27.74 17.03 -1.09
N ILE A 97 27.90 15.70 -1.16
CA ILE A 97 26.78 14.76 -1.18
C ILE A 97 26.08 14.71 0.17
N GLN A 98 26.85 14.64 1.26
CA GLN A 98 26.31 14.58 2.61
C GLN A 98 25.46 15.81 2.95
N LEU A 99 25.82 16.99 2.45
CA LEU A 99 25.03 18.21 2.58
C LEU A 99 23.69 18.15 1.81
N GLN A 100 23.60 17.41 0.72
CA GLN A 100 22.38 17.31 -0.08
C GLN A 100 21.37 16.32 0.49
N ILE A 101 21.82 15.28 1.21
CA ILE A 101 20.98 14.19 1.70
C ILE A 101 19.81 14.69 2.58
N PRO A 102 20.02 15.54 3.60
CA PRO A 102 18.92 16.02 4.46
C PRO A 102 17.85 16.78 3.67
N THR A 103 18.26 17.69 2.78
CA THR A 103 17.35 18.48 1.96
C THR A 103 16.55 17.58 1.01
N ARG A 104 17.19 16.58 0.40
CA ARG A 104 16.49 15.64 -0.49
C ARG A 104 15.57 14.69 0.25
N LEU A 105 15.95 14.25 1.45
CA LEU A 105 15.07 13.47 2.32
C LEU A 105 13.82 14.29 2.70
N LYS A 106 13.99 15.58 3.05
CA LYS A 106 12.88 16.47 3.34
C LYS A 106 11.90 16.55 2.16
N HIS A 107 12.38 16.87 0.96
CA HIS A 107 11.52 16.94 -0.22
C HIS A 107 10.83 15.60 -0.53
N PHE A 108 11.54 14.47 -0.37
CA PHE A 108 10.94 13.16 -0.55
C PHE A 108 9.82 12.90 0.45
N THR A 109 10.01 13.22 1.74
CA THR A 109 8.96 13.07 2.75
C THR A 109 7.77 14.01 2.51
N GLU A 110 8.00 15.20 1.99
CA GLU A 110 6.93 16.13 1.60
C GLU A 110 6.13 15.63 0.39
N ALA A 111 6.80 14.99 -0.58
CA ALA A 111 6.12 14.37 -1.72
C ALA A 111 5.25 13.19 -1.28
N ILE A 112 5.74 12.33 -0.37
CA ILE A 112 4.95 11.23 0.21
C ILE A 112 3.71 11.78 0.93
N LYS A 113 3.87 12.83 1.74
CA LYS A 113 2.73 13.45 2.45
C LYS A 113 1.67 13.96 1.48
N ARG A 114 2.10 14.66 0.42
CA ARG A 114 1.18 15.15 -0.62
C ARG A 114 0.45 14.01 -1.32
N GLU A 115 1.13 12.91 -1.62
CA GLU A 115 0.52 11.70 -2.19
C GLU A 115 -0.57 11.13 -1.25
N GLN A 116 -0.25 10.97 0.03
CA GLN A 116 -1.19 10.50 1.06
C GLN A 116 -2.41 11.42 1.21
N GLU A 117 -2.22 12.74 1.22
CA GLU A 117 -3.30 13.72 1.28
C GLU A 117 -4.29 13.56 0.10
N TYR A 118 -3.78 13.31 -1.11
CA TYR A 118 -4.64 13.02 -2.26
C TYR A 118 -5.39 11.69 -2.12
N GLU A 119 -4.74 10.63 -1.65
CA GLU A 119 -5.36 9.33 -1.43
C GLU A 119 -6.50 9.42 -0.40
N GLU A 120 -6.26 10.10 0.72
CA GLU A 120 -7.25 10.35 1.77
C GLU A 120 -8.43 11.17 1.25
N ALA A 121 -8.16 12.24 0.49
CA ALA A 121 -9.20 13.07 -0.10
C ALA A 121 -10.06 12.28 -1.11
N ILE A 122 -9.44 11.44 -1.95
CA ILE A 122 -10.16 10.55 -2.88
C ILE A 122 -11.01 9.53 -2.10
N CYS A 123 -10.46 8.94 -1.03
CA CYS A 123 -11.17 8.00 -0.18
C CYS A 123 -12.42 8.66 0.45
N SER A 124 -12.26 9.87 0.98
CA SER A 124 -13.36 10.67 1.54
C SER A 124 -14.44 10.99 0.49
N ILE A 125 -14.05 11.37 -0.74
CA ILE A 125 -15.02 11.56 -1.83
C ILE A 125 -15.76 10.27 -2.16
N ARG A 126 -15.05 9.15 -2.33
CA ARG A 126 -15.68 7.84 -2.60
C ARG A 126 -16.69 7.47 -1.53
N HIS A 127 -16.37 7.73 -0.25
CA HIS A 127 -17.30 7.50 0.84
C HIS A 127 -18.57 8.37 0.73
N ARG A 128 -18.42 9.67 0.48
CA ARG A 128 -19.56 10.59 0.26
C ARG A 128 -20.44 10.16 -0.92
N MET A 129 -19.82 9.72 -2.02
CA MET A 129 -20.55 9.20 -3.18
C MET A 129 -21.36 7.95 -2.85
N ILE A 130 -20.81 7.03 -2.05
CA ILE A 130 -21.54 5.83 -1.60
C ILE A 130 -22.77 6.25 -0.78
N LEU A 131 -22.61 7.15 0.20
CA LEU A 131 -23.72 7.59 1.04
C LEU A 131 -24.84 8.27 0.22
N LYS A 132 -24.48 9.15 -0.72
CA LYS A 132 -25.46 9.80 -1.61
C LYS A 132 -26.13 8.80 -2.55
N SER A 133 -25.38 7.84 -3.09
CA SER A 133 -25.95 6.76 -3.90
C SER A 133 -26.95 5.92 -3.10
N GLU A 134 -26.64 5.58 -1.84
CA GLU A 134 -27.57 4.89 -0.95
C GLU A 134 -28.84 5.70 -0.69
N GLU A 135 -28.72 7.02 -0.56
CA GLU A 135 -29.87 7.92 -0.37
C GLU A 135 -30.75 7.98 -1.62
N ILE A 136 -30.16 8.15 -2.81
CA ILE A 136 -30.91 8.09 -4.08
C ILE A 136 -31.66 6.77 -4.19
N HIS A 137 -31.04 5.64 -3.81
CA HIS A 137 -31.66 4.33 -3.88
C HIS A 137 -32.82 4.10 -2.91
N LYS A 138 -32.93 4.88 -1.83
CA LYS A 138 -34.13 4.86 -0.98
C LYS A 138 -35.36 5.35 -1.73
N TYR A 139 -35.19 6.29 -2.66
CA TYR A 139 -36.27 6.90 -3.43
C TYR A 139 -36.45 6.24 -4.81
N ARG A 140 -35.37 5.77 -5.42
CA ARG A 140 -35.38 5.04 -6.69
C ARG A 140 -34.61 3.74 -6.53
N PRO A 141 -35.24 2.67 -6.02
CA PRO A 141 -34.62 1.36 -5.92
C PRO A 141 -34.08 0.95 -7.29
N CYS A 142 -32.88 0.38 -7.33
CA CYS A 142 -32.30 -0.11 -8.57
C CYS A 142 -33.18 -1.26 -9.08
N GLU A 143 -33.86 -1.07 -10.21
CA GLU A 143 -34.62 -2.15 -10.84
C GLU A 143 -33.71 -3.23 -11.46
N ILE A 144 -32.40 -2.96 -11.55
CA ILE A 144 -31.39 -3.81 -12.19
C ILE A 144 -30.31 -4.20 -11.17
N PHE A 145 -30.09 -5.51 -11.02
CA PHE A 145 -29.07 -6.14 -10.15
C PHE A 145 -27.61 -5.74 -10.43
N LEU A 146 -27.37 -5.01 -11.53
CA LEU A 146 -26.04 -4.66 -12.04
C LEU A 146 -25.58 -3.25 -11.70
N CYS A 147 -26.32 -2.47 -10.91
CA CYS A 147 -25.81 -1.17 -10.48
C CYS A 147 -24.64 -1.37 -9.50
N ASP A 148 -23.61 -0.53 -9.56
CA ASP A 148 -22.40 -0.66 -8.73
C ASP A 148 -22.71 -0.63 -7.21
N HIS A 149 -23.79 0.04 -6.80
CA HIS A 149 -24.29 0.02 -5.41
C HIS A 149 -24.81 -1.37 -4.99
N CYS A 150 -25.57 -2.04 -5.85
CA CYS A 150 -26.03 -3.40 -5.59
C CYS A 150 -24.86 -4.38 -5.68
N ARG A 151 -23.98 -4.22 -6.66
CA ARG A 151 -22.79 -5.07 -6.90
C ARG A 151 -21.89 -5.15 -5.66
N GLY A 152 -21.55 -4.02 -5.04
CA GLY A 152 -20.74 -3.97 -3.81
C GLY A 152 -21.43 -4.51 -2.54
N LYS A 153 -22.77 -4.44 -2.46
CA LYS A 153 -23.54 -5.05 -1.35
C LYS A 153 -23.71 -6.56 -1.52
N THR A 154 -23.89 -7.05 -2.75
CA THR A 154 -23.89 -8.49 -3.06
C THR A 154 -22.53 -9.11 -2.83
N GLU A 155 -21.41 -8.50 -3.22
CA GLU A 155 -20.08 -9.07 -2.96
C GLU A 155 -19.78 -9.20 -1.46
N LYS A 156 -20.15 -8.21 -0.63
CA LYS A 156 -20.02 -8.32 0.83
C LYS A 156 -20.96 -9.38 1.44
N ARG A 157 -22.18 -9.54 0.93
CA ARG A 157 -23.11 -10.60 1.38
C ARG A 157 -22.66 -11.98 0.91
N LEU A 158 -22.26 -12.13 -0.35
CA LEU A 158 -21.70 -13.35 -0.92
C LEU A 158 -20.43 -13.75 -0.17
N CYS A 159 -19.50 -12.83 0.07
CA CYS A 159 -18.28 -13.13 0.84
C CYS A 159 -18.60 -13.57 2.29
N LYS A 160 -19.58 -12.95 2.98
CA LYS A 160 -20.04 -13.42 4.30
C LYS A 160 -20.74 -14.79 4.24
N GLN A 161 -21.52 -15.06 3.19
CA GLN A 161 -22.27 -16.30 3.02
C GLN A 161 -21.34 -17.47 2.62
N THR A 162 -20.37 -17.23 1.74
CA THR A 162 -19.30 -18.18 1.38
C THR A 162 -18.41 -18.47 2.58
N ARG A 163 -18.07 -17.46 3.40
CA ARG A 163 -17.27 -17.65 4.63
C ARG A 163 -18.04 -18.41 5.72
N ARG A 164 -19.38 -18.28 5.78
CA ARG A 164 -20.24 -19.12 6.63
C ARG A 164 -20.30 -20.56 6.13
N ARG A 165 -20.58 -20.78 4.85
CA ARG A 165 -20.61 -22.12 4.25
C ARG A 165 -19.29 -22.86 4.42
N TYR A 166 -18.17 -22.20 4.17
CA TYR A 166 -16.84 -22.79 4.39
C TYR A 166 -16.59 -23.14 5.86
N LYS A 167 -17.08 -22.33 6.80
CA LYS A 167 -16.98 -22.62 8.23
C LYS A 167 -17.86 -23.81 8.62
N GLU A 168 -19.09 -23.87 8.12
CA GLU A 168 -20.04 -24.97 8.34
C GLU A 168 -19.55 -26.29 7.72
N GLU A 169 -18.94 -26.26 6.53
CA GLU A 169 -18.32 -27.42 5.89
C GLU A 169 -17.09 -27.92 6.66
N VAL A 170 -16.21 -27.02 7.10
CA VAL A 170 -15.03 -27.39 7.91
C VAL A 170 -15.45 -27.94 9.28
N GLU A 171 -16.46 -27.35 9.93
CA GLU A 171 -17.00 -27.85 11.20
C GLU A 171 -17.65 -29.23 11.01
N GLY A 172 -18.42 -29.44 9.93
CA GLY A 172 -18.99 -30.75 9.56
C GLY A 172 -17.92 -31.83 9.35
N MET A 173 -16.84 -31.51 8.63
CA MET A 173 -15.71 -32.44 8.44
C MET A 173 -15.01 -32.81 9.75
N TYR A 174 -14.90 -31.86 10.70
CA TYR A 174 -14.34 -32.13 12.02
C TYR A 174 -15.25 -33.01 12.89
N GLU A 175 -16.58 -32.87 12.78
CA GLU A 175 -17.54 -33.73 13.47
C GLU A 175 -17.55 -35.16 12.90
N GLU A 176 -17.49 -35.31 11.58
CA GLU A 176 -17.36 -36.61 10.90
C GLU A 176 -16.06 -37.32 11.29
N ALA A 177 -14.94 -36.59 11.37
CA ALA A 177 -13.66 -37.12 11.83
C ALA A 177 -13.72 -37.60 13.29
N LYS A 178 -14.39 -36.85 14.18
CA LYS A 178 -14.61 -37.27 15.58
C LYS A 178 -15.51 -38.50 15.69
N GLN A 179 -16.58 -38.58 14.91
CA GLN A 179 -17.44 -39.74 14.87
C GLN A 179 -16.70 -40.98 14.35
N SER A 180 -15.88 -40.81 13.32
CA SER A 180 -15.03 -41.87 12.77
C SER A 180 -14.00 -42.38 13.80
N GLN A 181 -13.36 -41.48 14.55
CA GLN A 181 -12.46 -41.86 15.66
C GLN A 181 -13.19 -42.57 16.81
N SER A 182 -14.40 -42.13 17.16
CA SER A 182 -15.24 -42.77 18.17
C SER A 182 -15.66 -44.19 17.74
N MET A 183 -16.06 -44.36 16.48
CA MET A 183 -16.37 -45.66 15.90
C MET A 183 -15.16 -46.59 15.89
N MET A 184 -14.01 -46.12 15.41
CA MET A 184 -12.75 -46.88 15.45
C MET A 184 -12.40 -47.31 16.87
N SER A 185 -12.51 -46.41 17.85
CA SER A 185 -12.26 -46.73 19.26
C SER A 185 -13.20 -47.82 19.80
N ARG A 186 -14.47 -47.81 19.39
CA ARG A 186 -15.45 -48.85 19.72
C ARG A 186 -15.13 -50.19 19.05
N VAL A 187 -14.73 -50.17 17.77
CA VAL A 187 -14.30 -51.37 17.04
C VAL A 187 -13.06 -51.98 17.69
N PHE A 188 -12.04 -51.18 18.00
CA PHE A 188 -10.84 -51.65 18.70
C PHE A 188 -11.13 -52.20 20.10
N SER A 189 -12.08 -51.61 20.81
CA SER A 189 -12.51 -52.10 22.13
C SER A 189 -13.24 -53.45 22.02
N LYS A 190 -14.09 -53.63 21.00
CA LYS A 190 -14.75 -54.90 20.71
C LYS A 190 -13.78 -55.99 20.27
N MET A 191 -12.80 -55.67 19.42
CA MET A 191 -11.77 -56.63 18.99
C MET A 191 -10.93 -57.13 20.17
N ARG A 192 -10.57 -56.25 21.11
CA ARG A 192 -9.87 -56.65 22.35
C ARG A 192 -10.69 -57.58 23.26
N GLN A 193 -12.02 -57.47 23.24
CA GLN A 193 -12.90 -58.34 24.02
C GLN A 193 -13.10 -59.73 23.37
N MET A 194 -12.79 -59.88 22.08
CA MET A 194 -12.89 -61.14 21.34
C MET A 194 -11.56 -61.90 21.25
N SER A 195 -10.48 -61.39 21.86
CA SER A 195 -9.15 -62.02 21.87
C SER A 195 -8.86 -62.84 23.14
N PHE A 196 -9.91 -63.37 23.79
CA PHE A 196 -9.83 -64.37 24.86
C PHE A 196 -10.67 -65.59 24.49
#